data_AF-A0A920MW80-F1
#
_entry.id   AF-A0A920MW80-F1
#
_cell.length_a   1.000
_cell.length_b   1.000
_cell.length_c   1.000
_cell.angle_alpha   90.00
_cell.angle_beta   90.00
_cell.angle_gamma   90.00
#
_symmetry.space_group_name_H-M   'P 1'
#
loop_
_entity.id
_entity.type
_entity.pdbx_description
1 polymer ?
#
loop_
_entity_poly.entity_id
_entity_poly.type
_entity_poly.pdbx_seq_one_letter_code
_entity_poly.pdbx_strand_id
1 'polypeptide(L)' 'MRHFGIILEWEKWQQFSIELKEKGVEFIIEPYIRFKGEIGEQATMFFLDPSGKH' A
#
# COMPACT_ATOMS: atom_id res chain seq x y z
N MET A 1 -17.99 5.83 -4.34
CA MET A 1 -16.84 5.61 -3.43
C MET A 1 -15.62 6.24 -4.08
N ARG A 2 -14.97 7.21 -3.43
CA ARG A 2 -13.74 7.82 -3.95
C ARG A 2 -12.55 6.98 -3.50
N HIS A 3 -11.70 6.60 -4.43
CA HIS A 3 -10.39 6.02 -4.16
C HIS A 3 -9.35 7.08 -4.47
N PHE A 4 -8.33 7.16 -3.62
CA PHE A 4 -7.15 7.98 -3.86
C PHE A 4 -5.95 7.06 -3.81
N GLY A 5 -5.01 7.29 -4.72
CA GLY A 5 -3.77 6.54 -4.82
C GLY A 5 -2.59 7.49 -4.79
N ILE A 6 -1.49 7.05 -4.19
CA ILE A 6 -0.21 7.76 -4.19
C ILE A 6 0.82 6.78 -4.74
N ILE A 7 1.61 7.24 -5.71
CA ILE A 7 2.78 6.50 -6.20
C ILE A 7 3.97 6.89 -5.32
N LEU A 8 4.65 5.88 -4.79
CA LEU A 8 5.81 6.04 -3.91
C LEU A 8 7.02 5.34 -4.52
N GLU A 9 8.20 5.87 -4.25
CA GLU A 9 9.46 5.16 -4.45
C GLU A 9 9.47 3.86 -3.66
N TRP A 10 10.20 2.86 -4.17
CA TRP A 10 10.16 1.49 -3.66
C TRP A 10 10.48 1.37 -2.16
N GLU A 11 11.58 1.99 -1.72
CA GLU A 11 12.00 1.97 -0.31
C GLU A 11 10.96 2.64 0.59
N LYS A 12 10.37 3.74 0.12
CA LYS A 12 9.34 4.46 0.85
C LYS A 12 8.05 3.66 0.95
N TRP A 13 7.68 2.94 -0.11
CA TRP A 13 6.55 2.02 -0.09
C TRP A 13 6.77 0.88 0.93
N GLN A 14 7.96 0.27 0.94
CA GLN A 14 8.30 -0.81 1.87
C GLN A 14 8.23 -0.34 3.32
N GLN A 15 8.89 0.79 3.63
CA GLN A 15 8.87 1.37 4.96
C GLN A 15 7.45 1.71 5.42
N PHE A 16 6.67 2.33 4.53
CA PHE A 16 5.28 2.68 4.82
C PHE A 16 4.39 1.45 5.06
N SER A 17 4.58 0.38 4.27
CA SER A 17 3.90 -0.89 4.48
C SER A 17 4.20 -1.49 5.86
N ILE A 18 5.44 -1.40 6.34
CA ILE A 18 5.82 -1.91 7.66
C ILE A 18 5.16 -1.07 8.75
N GLU A 19 5.27 0.25 8.67
CA GLU A 19 4.68 1.17 9.66
C GLU A 19 3.17 0.98 9.80
N LEU A 20 2.46 0.76 8.71
CA LEU A 20 1.02 0.50 8.73
C LEU A 20 0.70 -0.82 9.44
N LYS A 21 1.48 -1.88 9.18
CA LYS A 21 1.33 -3.17 9.87
C LYS A 21 1.61 -3.04 11.37
N GLU A 22 2.68 -2.34 11.75
CA GLU A 22 3.04 -2.10 13.15
C GLU A 22 1.98 -1.29 13.90
N LYS A 23 1.33 -0.35 13.21
CA LYS A 23 0.19 0.42 13.75
C LYS A 23 -1.13 -0.37 13.78
N GLY A 24 -1.15 -1.62 13.33
CA GLY A 24 -2.34 -2.45 13.31
C GLY A 24 -3.41 -2.00 12.31
N VAL A 25 -3.01 -1.34 11.21
CA VAL A 25 -3.94 -0.94 10.16
C VAL A 25 -4.44 -2.18 9.43
N GLU A 26 -5.76 -2.33 9.33
CA GLU A 26 -6.38 -3.40 8.55
C GLU A 26 -6.31 -3.10 7.05
N PHE A 27 -5.81 -4.07 6.30
CA PHE A 27 -5.70 -3.98 4.85
C PHE A 27 -6.90 -4.64 4.18
N ILE A 28 -7.46 -3.95 3.17
CA ILE A 28 -8.38 -4.56 2.20
C ILE A 28 -7.58 -5.50 1.28
N ILE A 29 -6.39 -5.07 0.88
CA ILE A 29 -5.42 -5.88 0.15
C ILE A 29 -4.06 -5.69 0.81
N GLU A 30 -3.52 -6.78 1.35
CA GLU A 30 -2.22 -6.74 2.01
C GLU A 30 -1.09 -6.33 1.04
N PRO A 31 0.01 -5.77 1.54
CA PRO A 31 1.16 -5.39 0.72
C PRO A 31 1.79 -6.58 0.00
N TYR A 32 1.83 -6.53 -1.34
CA TYR A 32 2.44 -7.56 -2.18
C TYR A 32 3.07 -7.00 -3.46
N ILE A 33 3.98 -7.77 -4.05
CA ILE A 33 4.66 -7.44 -5.31
C ILE A 33 3.90 -8.10 -6.47
N ARG A 34 3.61 -7.32 -7.50
CA ARG A 34 3.05 -7.75 -8.78
C ARG A 34 4.16 -7.81 -9.83
N PHE A 35 4.07 -8.80 -10.73
CA PHE A 35 5.02 -8.98 -11.83
C PHE A 35 6.48 -9.10 -11.36
N LYS A 36 6.70 -9.84 -10.27
CA LYS A 36 8.02 -10.00 -9.66
C LYS A 36 9.01 -10.60 -10.66
N GLY A 37 10.11 -9.91 -10.93
CA GLY A 37 11.14 -10.30 -11.89
C GLY A 37 10.85 -9.92 -13.35
N GLU A 38 9.73 -9.25 -13.62
CA GLU A 38 9.36 -8.80 -14.97
C GLU A 38 9.52 -7.27 -15.11
N ILE A 39 9.59 -6.81 -16.36
CA ILE A 39 9.56 -5.38 -16.67
C ILE A 39 8.19 -4.83 -16.24
N GLY A 40 8.19 -3.87 -15.32
CA GLY A 40 6.96 -3.35 -14.71
C GLY A 40 6.64 -3.96 -13.34
N GLU A 41 7.61 -4.60 -12.69
CA GLU A 41 7.50 -4.96 -11.26
C GLU A 41 7.03 -3.75 -10.44
N GLN A 42 5.97 -3.96 -9.67
CA GLN A 42 5.37 -2.91 -8.85
C GLN A 42 4.80 -3.52 -7.57
N ALA A 43 4.73 -2.72 -6.52
CA ALA A 43 4.15 -3.14 -5.25
C ALA A 43 2.81 -2.42 -5.01
N THR A 44 1.86 -3.11 -4.38
CA THR A 44 0.51 -2.56 -4.18
C THR A 44 -0.07 -3.01 -2.84
N MET A 45 -0.80 -2.10 -2.18
CA MET A 45 -1.59 -2.35 -0.98
C MET A 45 -2.81 -1.44 -0.96
N PHE A 46 -3.88 -1.88 -0.30
CA PHE A 46 -5.09 -1.07 -0.09
C PHE A 46 -5.56 -1.18 1.35
N PHE A 47 -5.90 -0.05 1.94
CA PHE A 47 -6.43 0.07 3.30
C PHE A 47 -7.36 1.28 3.36
N LEU A 48 -8.19 1.34 4.40
CA LEU A 48 -9.08 2.47 4.64
C LEU A 48 -8.36 3.55 5.44
N ASP A 49 -8.61 4.82 5.09
CA ASP A 49 -8.10 5.93 5.88
C ASP A 49 -8.83 5.98 7.25
N PRO A 50 -8.08 6.06 8.37
CA PRO A 50 -8.68 6.03 9.70
C PRO A 50 -9.54 7.26 10.02
N SER A 51 -9.45 8.36 9.26
CA SER A 51 -10.24 9.56 9.47
C SER A 51 -11.68 9.47 8.95
N GLY A 52 -12.05 8.39 8.26
CA GLY A 52 -13.42 8.14 7.81
C GLY A 52 -13.99 9.18 6.82
N LYS A 53 -13.16 10.05 6.25
CA LYS A 53 -13.60 11.06 5.28
C LYS A 53 -13.41 10.56 3.85
N HIS A 54 -14.54 10.20 3.24
CA HIS A 54 -14.70 10.00 1.80
C HIS A 54 -15.05 11.31 1.08
#